data_AF-A0A478FQN8-F1
#
_entry.id   AF-A0A478FQN8-F1
#
_cell.length_a   1.000
_cell.length_b   1.000
_cell.length_c   1.000
_cell.angle_alpha   90.00
_cell.angle_beta   90.00
_cell.angle_gamma   90.00
#
_symmetry.space_group_name_H-M   'P 1'
#
loop_
_entity.id
_entity.type
_entity.pdbx_description
1 polymer ?
#
loop_
_entity_poly.entity_id
_entity_poly.type
_entity_poly.pdbx_seq_one_letter_code
_entity_poly.pdbx_strand_id
1 'polypeptide(L)'
;MDPIKVGAAVAAVGVGATGAGFGVFNYLNTPYSLYSFLNSVDGQALKTNYENKLGGIVENQNLFVANTPKNEWWWKKRFEEFKQDTNRSTEFENLETYSIGTSDGSRAINNVCDAAYKKDISSFSSVTSNEGKSTYKQDIAKYCTVSSNESNITWQKSTSDGA
;
A
#
# COMPACT_ATOMS: atom_id res chain seq x y z
N MET A 1 -43.99 -12.41 46.86
CA MET A 1 -43.23 -11.70 45.82
C MET A 1 -43.07 -12.69 44.68
N ASP A 2 -44.02 -12.66 43.75
CA ASP A 2 -44.07 -13.57 42.60
C ASP A 2 -43.40 -12.95 41.37
N PRO A 3 -42.92 -13.79 40.43
CA PRO A 3 -41.86 -13.44 39.50
C PRO A 3 -42.42 -12.92 38.18
N ILE A 4 -41.90 -11.79 37.69
CA ILE A 4 -42.04 -11.45 36.28
C ILE A 4 -40.87 -12.10 35.54
N LYS A 5 -41.15 -13.30 35.01
CA LYS A 5 -40.43 -13.87 33.88
C LYS A 5 -40.86 -13.11 32.63
N VAL A 6 -40.02 -12.19 32.15
CA VAL A 6 -40.11 -11.67 30.78
C VAL A 6 -38.81 -12.04 30.10
N GLY A 7 -38.91 -13.01 29.19
CA GLY A 7 -37.86 -13.31 28.24
C GLY A 7 -37.67 -12.13 27.29
N ALA A 8 -36.43 -11.76 27.07
CA ALA A 8 -36.00 -11.08 25.87
C ALA A 8 -34.80 -11.86 25.35
N ALA A 9 -35.04 -12.59 24.29
CA ALA A 9 -34.01 -13.16 23.46
C ALA A 9 -33.29 -12.05 22.69
N VAL A 10 -32.07 -12.40 22.24
CA VAL A 10 -31.28 -11.76 21.18
C VAL A 10 -30.70 -10.38 21.46
N ALA A 11 -29.39 -10.34 21.69
CA ALA A 11 -28.47 -9.86 20.66
C ALA A 11 -27.13 -10.56 20.87
N ALA A 12 -26.80 -11.51 19.99
CA ALA A 12 -25.40 -11.81 19.76
C ALA A 12 -24.78 -10.48 19.32
N VAL A 13 -23.96 -9.88 20.19
CA VAL A 13 -23.08 -8.81 19.76
C VAL A 13 -22.07 -9.50 18.87
N GLY A 14 -22.42 -9.61 17.59
CA GLY A 14 -21.45 -9.91 16.57
C GLY A 14 -20.36 -8.87 16.75
N VAL A 15 -19.17 -9.32 17.13
CA VAL A 15 -17.95 -8.57 16.89
C VAL A 15 -17.78 -8.58 15.37
N GLY A 16 -18.64 -7.85 14.67
CA GLY A 16 -18.33 -7.32 13.37
C GLY A 16 -17.18 -6.37 13.65
N ALA A 17 -15.97 -6.81 13.28
CA ALA A 17 -14.75 -6.05 13.49
C ALA A 17 -15.00 -4.60 13.08
N THR A 18 -15.02 -3.78 14.13
CA THR A 18 -15.36 -2.37 14.12
C THR A 18 -14.55 -1.63 13.08
N GLY A 19 -15.24 -0.71 12.39
CA GLY A 19 -14.68 0.14 11.36
C GLY A 19 -13.33 0.73 11.73
N ALA A 20 -12.52 0.89 10.69
CA ALA A 20 -11.19 1.45 10.66
C ALA A 20 -11.06 2.75 11.48
N GLY A 21 -10.81 2.60 12.79
CA GLY A 21 -10.38 3.67 13.68
C GLY A 21 -8.91 3.98 13.45
N PHE A 22 -8.56 4.54 12.29
CA PHE A 22 -7.25 5.15 12.05
C PHE A 22 -7.30 6.63 12.48
N GLY A 23 -7.37 6.85 13.79
CA GLY A 23 -7.22 8.16 14.39
C GLY A 23 -6.14 8.10 15.46
N VAL A 24 -5.14 8.97 15.36
CA VAL A 24 -4.18 9.32 16.44
C VAL A 24 -2.95 8.41 16.66
N PHE A 25 -2.29 7.91 15.59
CA PHE A 25 -0.88 7.45 15.68
C PHE A 25 0.08 8.16 14.69
N ASN A 26 -0.42 9.15 13.93
CA ASN A 26 0.22 9.58 12.67
C ASN A 26 1.40 10.58 12.77
N TYR A 27 1.77 11.09 13.95
CA TYR A 27 2.79 12.15 14.02
C TYR A 27 4.21 11.67 14.41
N LEU A 28 4.36 10.48 14.99
CA LEU A 28 5.67 9.96 15.43
C LEU A 28 6.17 8.75 14.62
N ASN A 29 5.35 8.23 13.70
CA ASN A 29 5.64 7.02 12.92
C ASN A 29 5.29 7.23 11.44
N THR A 30 5.76 8.31 10.82
CA THR A 30 5.68 8.45 9.36
C THR A 30 6.84 7.67 8.74
N PRO A 31 6.59 6.67 7.88
CA PRO A 31 7.68 5.97 7.21
C PRO A 31 8.44 6.89 6.28
N TYR A 32 9.68 6.53 5.98
CA TYR A 32 10.55 7.23 5.05
C TYR A 32 9.97 7.14 3.64
N SER A 33 9.57 8.28 3.07
CA SER A 33 8.97 8.32 1.73
C SER A 33 9.98 8.01 0.63
N LEU A 34 9.49 7.60 -0.54
CA LEU A 34 10.31 7.45 -1.74
C LEU A 34 10.98 8.78 -2.11
N TYR A 35 10.30 9.92 -1.94
CA TYR A 35 10.89 11.24 -2.15
C TYR A 35 12.12 11.46 -1.26
N SER A 36 11.98 11.19 0.05
CA SER A 36 13.08 11.36 1.00
C SER A 36 14.24 10.42 0.67
N PHE A 37 13.94 9.19 0.27
CA PHE A 37 14.93 8.22 -0.15
C PHE A 37 15.69 8.66 -1.41
N LEU A 38 15.01 9.03 -2.49
CA LEU A 38 15.64 9.44 -3.74
C LEU A 38 16.46 10.74 -3.63
N ASN A 39 16.18 11.58 -2.62
CA ASN A 39 16.98 12.76 -2.31
C ASN A 39 18.10 12.50 -1.28
N SER A 40 18.16 11.30 -0.69
CA SER A 40 19.24 10.90 0.21
C SER A 40 20.48 10.44 -0.56
N VAL A 41 21.64 10.40 0.12
CA VAL A 41 22.91 9.92 -0.44
C VAL A 41 22.76 8.52 -1.08
N ASP A 42 22.04 7.62 -0.42
CA ASP A 42 21.88 6.23 -0.88
C ASP A 42 20.91 6.10 -2.07
N GLY A 43 19.91 6.97 -2.18
CA GLY A 43 18.88 6.89 -3.21
C GLY A 43 19.16 7.71 -4.47
N GLN A 44 20.07 8.68 -4.43
CA GLN A 44 20.41 9.50 -5.61
C GLN A 44 20.86 8.66 -6.79
N ALA A 45 21.69 7.64 -6.55
CA ALA A 45 22.18 6.73 -7.60
C ALA A 45 21.07 5.89 -8.24
N LEU A 46 19.91 5.74 -7.58
CA LEU A 46 18.78 4.94 -8.04
C LEU A 46 17.68 5.77 -8.69
N LYS A 47 17.78 7.11 -8.68
CA LYS A 47 16.74 8.02 -9.18
C LYS A 47 16.36 7.75 -10.64
N THR A 48 17.35 7.42 -11.48
CA THR A 48 17.16 7.07 -12.89
C THR A 48 16.26 5.85 -13.10
N ASN A 49 16.19 4.92 -12.14
CA ASN A 49 15.29 3.75 -12.22
C ASN A 49 13.80 4.12 -12.12
N TYR A 50 13.50 5.32 -11.63
CA TYR A 50 12.13 5.82 -11.46
C TYR A 50 11.80 6.92 -12.48
N GLU A 51 12.78 7.39 -13.27
CA GLU A 51 12.54 8.43 -14.26
C GLU A 51 11.50 7.99 -15.30
N ASN A 52 10.51 8.84 -15.53
CA ASN A 52 9.36 8.57 -16.40
C ASN A 52 8.50 7.36 -15.98
N LYS A 53 8.69 6.82 -14.77
CA LYS A 53 7.89 5.73 -14.18
C LYS A 53 6.89 6.27 -13.17
N LEU A 54 6.04 5.39 -12.63
CA LEU A 54 5.04 5.75 -11.61
C LEU A 54 5.65 6.46 -10.40
N GLY A 55 6.78 5.96 -9.90
CA GLY A 55 7.56 6.54 -8.81
C GLY A 55 8.43 7.72 -9.21
N GLY A 56 8.44 8.13 -10.48
CA GLY A 56 9.11 9.35 -10.95
C GLY A 56 8.28 10.62 -10.75
N ILE A 57 6.97 10.48 -10.52
CA ILE A 57 6.06 11.59 -10.28
C ILE A 57 6.24 12.07 -8.83
N VAL A 58 6.57 13.36 -8.64
CA VAL A 58 6.93 13.92 -7.33
C VAL A 58 5.80 13.77 -6.31
N GLU A 59 4.55 13.98 -6.74
CA GLU A 59 3.37 13.81 -5.90
C GLU A 59 3.26 12.37 -5.38
N ASN A 60 3.47 11.38 -6.26
CA ASN A 60 3.47 9.97 -5.90
C ASN A 60 4.63 9.62 -4.94
N GLN A 61 5.82 10.18 -5.18
CA GLN A 61 7.00 9.94 -4.34
C GLN A 61 6.78 10.31 -2.86
N ASN A 62 5.96 11.32 -2.60
CA ASN A 62 5.62 11.74 -1.24
C ASN A 62 4.65 10.79 -0.54
N LEU A 63 3.88 10.01 -1.31
CA LEU A 63 2.93 9.02 -0.81
C LEU A 63 3.54 7.63 -0.66
N PHE A 64 4.44 7.27 -1.58
CA PHE A 64 5.04 5.95 -1.66
C PHE A 64 6.05 5.72 -0.54
N VAL A 65 6.00 4.55 0.08
CA VAL A 65 6.97 4.14 1.09
C VAL A 65 8.20 3.58 0.42
N ALA A 66 9.39 4.05 0.80
CA ALA A 66 10.64 3.59 0.22
C ALA A 66 10.99 2.16 0.64
N ASN A 67 11.58 1.41 -0.29
CA ASN A 67 12.17 0.11 0.00
C ASN A 67 13.59 0.29 0.59
N THR A 68 13.67 0.42 1.91
CA THR A 68 14.90 0.72 2.63
C THR A 68 14.84 0.15 4.05
N PRO A 69 15.97 -0.23 4.67
CA PRO A 69 15.99 -0.71 6.06
C PRO A 69 15.33 0.23 7.07
N LYS A 70 15.35 1.56 6.83
CA LYS A 70 14.67 2.54 7.71
C LYS A 70 13.16 2.32 7.83
N ASN A 71 12.55 1.63 6.86
CA ASN A 71 11.13 1.32 6.81
C ASN A 71 10.80 -0.11 7.21
N GLU A 72 11.76 -0.88 7.73
CA GLU A 72 11.55 -2.28 8.11
C GLU A 72 10.32 -2.45 9.01
N TRP A 73 10.21 -1.64 10.06
CA TRP A 73 9.09 -1.67 11.00
C TRP A 73 7.74 -1.46 10.29
N TRP A 74 7.69 -0.60 9.28
CA TRP A 74 6.48 -0.28 8.53
C TRP A 74 6.12 -1.43 7.60
N TRP A 75 7.10 -1.96 6.85
CA TRP A 75 6.90 -3.09 5.94
C TRP A 75 6.49 -4.36 6.68
N LYS A 76 7.10 -4.61 7.86
CA LYS A 76 6.70 -5.69 8.75
C LYS A 76 5.24 -5.56 9.15
N LYS A 77 4.85 -4.39 9.67
CA LYS A 77 3.46 -4.12 10.07
C LYS A 77 2.50 -4.27 8.88
N ARG A 78 2.85 -3.71 7.72
CA ARG A 78 2.02 -3.76 6.52
C ARG A 78 1.86 -5.19 6.00
N PHE A 79 2.91 -6.01 6.08
CA PHE A 79 2.83 -7.42 5.72
C PHE A 79 1.90 -8.22 6.65
N GLU A 80 1.90 -7.93 7.95
CA GLU A 80 0.95 -8.53 8.90
C GLU A 80 -0.51 -8.16 8.59
N GLU A 81 -0.77 -6.89 8.25
CA GLU A 81 -2.09 -6.43 7.79
C GLU A 81 -2.49 -7.09 6.47
N PHE A 82 -1.55 -7.16 5.53
CA PHE A 82 -1.74 -7.82 4.25
C PHE A 82 -2.20 -9.27 4.43
N LYS A 83 -1.55 -10.07 5.30
CA LYS A 83 -1.88 -11.49 5.54
C LYS A 83 -3.34 -11.74 5.94
N GLN A 84 -4.01 -10.75 6.54
CA GLN A 84 -5.40 -10.85 6.96
C GLN A 84 -6.40 -10.56 5.83
N ASP A 85 -5.94 -9.95 4.74
CA ASP A 85 -6.78 -9.64 3.59
C ASP A 85 -7.00 -10.87 2.70
N THR A 86 -8.20 -11.08 2.20
CA THR A 86 -8.51 -12.18 1.27
C THR A 86 -8.80 -11.69 -0.15
N ASN A 87 -8.95 -10.38 -0.33
CA ASN A 87 -9.29 -9.76 -1.60
C ASN A 87 -8.08 -9.00 -2.16
N ARG A 88 -7.35 -9.65 -3.08
CA ARG A 88 -6.06 -9.17 -3.59
C ARG A 88 -5.95 -9.37 -5.10
N SER A 89 -5.16 -8.52 -5.75
CA SER A 89 -4.69 -8.65 -7.13
C SER A 89 -3.62 -9.73 -7.26
N THR A 90 -3.42 -10.23 -8.47
CA THR A 90 -2.51 -11.35 -8.75
C THR A 90 -1.06 -11.06 -8.37
N GLU A 91 -0.62 -9.82 -8.53
CA GLU A 91 0.72 -9.36 -8.14
C GLU A 91 0.93 -9.43 -6.62
N PHE A 92 -0.15 -9.40 -5.85
CA PHE A 92 -0.17 -9.44 -4.39
C PHE A 92 -0.66 -10.79 -3.84
N GLU A 93 -0.98 -11.79 -4.65
CA GLU A 93 -1.49 -13.08 -4.14
C GLU A 93 -0.43 -13.92 -3.44
N ASN A 94 0.82 -13.85 -3.90
CA ASN A 94 1.90 -14.75 -3.48
C ASN A 94 3.01 -14.05 -2.68
N LEU A 95 2.67 -13.02 -1.90
CA LEU A 95 3.66 -12.39 -1.02
C LEU A 95 3.91 -13.27 0.19
N GLU A 96 5.18 -13.56 0.43
CA GLU A 96 5.62 -14.49 1.47
C GLU A 96 6.23 -13.76 2.68
N THR A 97 6.70 -12.53 2.46
CA THR A 97 7.44 -11.79 3.50
C THR A 97 7.53 -10.29 3.23
N TYR A 98 8.28 -9.60 4.07
CA TYR A 98 9.00 -8.37 3.78
C TYR A 98 10.52 -8.71 3.82
N SER A 99 11.33 -8.10 2.96
CA SER A 99 12.75 -8.44 2.84
C SER A 99 13.65 -7.26 3.20
N ILE A 100 14.70 -7.52 3.99
CA ILE A 100 15.78 -6.59 4.32
C ILE A 100 17.08 -7.00 3.59
N GLY A 101 17.05 -8.06 2.79
CA GLY A 101 18.23 -8.69 2.18
C GLY A 101 17.88 -9.61 1.01
N THR A 102 18.70 -9.56 -0.03
CA THR A 102 18.54 -10.01 -1.43
C THR A 102 18.22 -11.50 -1.69
N SER A 103 17.94 -12.32 -0.69
CA SER A 103 17.65 -13.75 -0.92
C SER A 103 16.13 -13.94 -1.12
N ASP A 104 15.75 -14.22 -2.37
CA ASP A 104 14.37 -14.44 -2.87
C ASP A 104 13.40 -13.25 -2.76
N GLY A 105 13.94 -12.05 -2.94
CA GLY A 105 13.21 -10.78 -2.83
C GLY A 105 12.02 -10.56 -3.77
N SER A 106 11.73 -11.42 -4.77
CA SER A 106 10.62 -11.17 -5.69
C SER A 106 9.23 -11.23 -5.03
N ARG A 107 9.09 -11.97 -3.92
CA ARG A 107 7.81 -12.16 -3.19
C ARG A 107 7.71 -11.35 -1.91
N ALA A 108 8.59 -10.39 -1.71
CA ALA A 108 8.53 -9.49 -0.57
C ALA A 108 7.66 -8.27 -0.88
N ILE A 109 6.76 -7.88 0.02
CA ILE A 109 5.82 -6.78 -0.19
C ILE A 109 6.50 -5.46 -0.59
N ASN A 110 7.62 -5.14 0.06
CA ASN A 110 8.42 -3.95 -0.23
C ASN A 110 9.05 -3.98 -1.63
N ASN A 111 9.44 -5.16 -2.11
CA ASN A 111 10.02 -5.33 -3.44
C ASN A 111 8.93 -5.31 -4.53
N VAL A 112 7.76 -5.87 -4.27
CA VAL A 112 6.62 -5.77 -5.21
C VAL A 112 6.14 -4.33 -5.35
N CYS A 113 6.05 -3.59 -4.23
CA CYS A 113 5.78 -2.16 -4.27
C CYS A 113 6.86 -1.38 -5.04
N ASP A 114 8.14 -1.63 -4.75
CA ASP A 114 9.24 -0.96 -5.45
C ASP A 114 9.28 -1.27 -6.96
N ALA A 115 8.99 -2.52 -7.34
CA ALA A 115 8.83 -2.91 -8.73
C ALA A 115 7.64 -2.18 -9.38
N ALA A 116 6.53 -1.99 -8.66
CA ALA A 116 5.39 -1.21 -9.15
C ALA A 116 5.78 0.25 -9.43
N TYR A 117 6.56 0.87 -8.55
CA TYR A 117 7.03 2.25 -8.73
C TYR A 117 7.91 2.42 -9.97
N LYS A 118 8.64 1.38 -10.35
CA LYS A 118 9.54 1.35 -11.51
C LYS A 118 8.83 1.00 -12.82
N LYS A 119 7.52 0.69 -12.80
CA LYS A 119 6.73 0.42 -14.01
C LYS A 119 6.34 1.71 -14.73
N ASP A 120 6.24 1.61 -16.05
CA ASP A 120 5.68 2.68 -16.88
C ASP A 120 4.23 2.94 -16.51
N ILE A 121 3.85 4.21 -16.51
CA ILE A 121 2.50 4.67 -16.15
C ILE A 121 1.43 4.01 -17.06
N SER A 122 1.76 3.79 -18.34
CA SER A 122 0.90 3.07 -19.30
C SER A 122 0.62 1.62 -18.91
N SER A 123 1.43 1.00 -18.05
CA SER A 123 1.15 -0.35 -17.53
C SER A 123 -0.11 -0.38 -16.65
N PHE A 124 -0.59 0.80 -16.22
CA PHE A 124 -1.74 0.96 -15.34
C PHE A 124 -2.99 1.47 -16.06
N SER A 125 -2.96 1.71 -17.38
CA SER A 125 -4.14 2.21 -18.12
C SER A 125 -5.23 1.16 -18.33
N SER A 126 -4.89 -0.13 -18.20
CA SER A 126 -5.73 -1.25 -18.68
C SER A 126 -6.10 -2.25 -17.60
N VAL A 127 -5.96 -1.91 -16.32
CA VAL A 127 -6.22 -2.86 -15.22
C VAL A 127 -7.73 -3.04 -15.06
N THR A 128 -8.30 -3.96 -15.84
CA THR A 128 -9.66 -4.45 -15.69
C THR A 128 -9.78 -5.20 -14.37
N SER A 129 -10.79 -4.84 -13.57
CA SER A 129 -11.19 -5.60 -12.39
C SER A 129 -11.55 -7.02 -12.81
N ASN A 130 -10.81 -8.02 -12.33
CA ASN A 130 -11.31 -9.39 -12.35
C ASN A 130 -12.46 -9.45 -11.33
N GLU A 131 -13.62 -9.98 -11.73
CA GLU A 131 -14.79 -10.06 -10.86
C GLU A 131 -14.42 -10.67 -9.50
N GLY A 132 -14.63 -9.90 -8.42
CA GLY A 132 -14.38 -10.32 -7.04
C GLY A 132 -12.96 -10.12 -6.50
N LYS A 133 -12.02 -9.56 -7.28
CA LYS A 133 -10.65 -9.23 -6.81
C LYS A 133 -10.39 -7.72 -6.79
N SER A 134 -9.53 -7.25 -5.87
CA SER A 134 -9.03 -5.89 -5.88
C SER A 134 -8.17 -5.66 -7.14
N THR A 135 -8.17 -4.43 -7.64
CA THR A 135 -7.30 -4.08 -8.76
C THR A 135 -5.86 -3.90 -8.28
N TYR A 136 -4.90 -4.09 -9.18
CA TYR A 136 -3.49 -3.85 -8.85
C TYR A 136 -3.25 -2.41 -8.35
N LYS A 137 -4.00 -1.41 -8.85
CA LYS A 137 -3.95 -0.03 -8.35
C LYS A 137 -4.44 0.11 -6.91
N GLN A 138 -5.54 -0.58 -6.57
CA GLN A 138 -6.09 -0.59 -5.23
C GLN A 138 -5.09 -1.18 -4.23
N ASP A 139 -4.44 -2.28 -4.60
CA ASP A 139 -3.43 -2.90 -3.75
C ASP A 139 -2.17 -2.04 -3.62
N ILE A 140 -1.71 -1.39 -4.69
CA ILE A 140 -0.62 -0.42 -4.59
C ILE A 140 -1.00 0.71 -3.63
N ALA A 141 -2.20 1.28 -3.78
CA ALA A 141 -2.67 2.32 -2.88
C ALA A 141 -2.67 1.84 -1.44
N LYS A 142 -3.28 0.68 -1.18
CA LYS A 142 -3.47 0.11 0.15
C LYS A 142 -2.18 -0.32 0.82
N TYR A 143 -1.23 -0.90 0.09
CA TYR A 143 -0.07 -1.57 0.69
C TYR A 143 1.25 -0.85 0.47
N CYS A 144 1.33 0.03 -0.52
CA CYS A 144 2.58 0.70 -0.89
C CYS A 144 2.61 2.17 -0.46
N THR A 145 1.49 2.72 0.04
CA THR A 145 1.39 4.14 0.38
C THR A 145 1.00 4.39 1.83
N VAL A 146 1.30 5.59 2.31
CA VAL A 146 0.84 6.06 3.62
C VAL A 146 -0.62 6.49 3.62
N SER A 147 -1.20 6.83 2.46
CA SER A 147 -2.58 7.32 2.37
C SER A 147 -3.62 6.19 2.30
N SER A 148 -3.23 5.00 1.84
CA SER A 148 -4.14 3.89 1.54
C SER A 148 -5.28 4.29 0.58
N ASN A 149 -5.09 5.35 -0.23
CA ASN A 149 -6.15 5.94 -1.06
C ASN A 149 -5.67 6.06 -2.51
N GLU A 150 -6.33 5.32 -3.41
CA GLU A 150 -6.01 5.25 -4.83
C GLU A 150 -6.17 6.60 -5.55
N SER A 151 -7.17 7.41 -5.17
CA SER A 151 -7.46 8.70 -5.78
C SER A 151 -6.37 9.75 -5.52
N ASN A 152 -5.50 9.51 -4.55
CA ASN A 152 -4.36 10.40 -4.26
C ASN A 152 -3.15 10.11 -5.16
N ILE A 153 -3.16 9.00 -5.90
CA ILE A 153 -2.05 8.58 -6.75
C ILE A 153 -2.29 9.06 -8.18
N THR A 154 -1.28 9.71 -8.76
CA THR A 154 -1.29 10.11 -10.16
C THR A 154 -0.96 8.92 -11.05
N TRP A 155 -1.98 8.36 -11.70
CA TRP A 155 -1.90 7.20 -12.60
C TRP A 155 -1.74 7.56 -14.08
N GLN A 156 -1.71 8.85 -14.41
CA GLN A 156 -1.49 9.37 -15.76
C GLN A 156 -0.65 10.63 -15.63
N LYS A 157 0.39 10.76 -16.46
CA LYS A 157 1.10 12.03 -16.59
C LYS A 157 0.15 12.96 -17.35
N SER A 158 -0.28 14.07 -16.73
CA SER A 158 -1.01 15.11 -17.44
C SER A 158 -0.13 15.54 -18.61
N THR A 159 -0.53 15.20 -19.84
CA THR A 159 0.06 15.80 -21.04
C THR A 159 -0.46 17.23 -21.10
N SER A 160 0.13 18.12 -20.32
CA SER A 160 0.07 19.55 -20.60
C SER A 160 1.14 19.86 -21.66
N ASP A 161 0.95 19.32 -22.86
CA ASP A 161 1.56 19.83 -24.08
C ASP A 161 0.44 20.51 -24.86
N GLY A 162 0.49 21.83 -24.92
CA GLY A 162 -0.51 22.62 -25.63
C GLY A 162 -0.40 24.12 -25.38
N ALA A 163 0.75 24.71 -25.74
CA ALA A 163 0.85 26.04 -26.37
C ALA A 163 2.30 26.29 -26.80
#